data_AF-A0A9D8T941-F1
#
_entry.id   AF-A0A9D8T941-F1
#
_cell.length_a   1.000
_cell.length_b   1.000
_cell.length_c   1.000
_cell.angle_alpha   90.00
_cell.angle_beta   90.00
_cell.angle_gamma   90.00
#
_symmetry.space_group_name_H-M   'P 1'
#
loop_
_entity.id
_entity.type
_entity.pdbx_description
1 polymer ?
#
loop_
_entity_poly.entity_id
_entity_poly.type
_entity_poly.pdbx_seq_one_letter_code
_entity_poly.pdbx_strand_id
1 'polypeptide(L)'
;MATTNNRFTAHFENADIIFVDPCYIVKDGDIWETYCEDFSANKNLDKLGCSQGICLHVGDVYPEVLADENTEEILGEICSDSNNIACLNLDEVLAYNPDFADDLDSGIVIRNFTGDVIFETAETSYYDEVLPITSIIGIGSTPFHSAFFDDDENLHFQPDCFTD
;
A
#
# COMPACT_ATOMS: atom_id res chain seq x y z
N MET A 1 -5.82 -19.61 -18.49
CA MET A 1 -5.39 -19.61 -17.09
C MET A 1 -6.40 -18.78 -16.33
N ALA A 2 -6.81 -19.21 -15.13
CA ALA A 2 -7.70 -18.38 -14.32
C ALA A 2 -6.85 -17.25 -13.74
N THR A 3 -7.17 -16.00 -14.07
CA THR A 3 -6.55 -14.82 -13.46
C THR A 3 -6.89 -14.84 -11.97
N THR A 4 -5.88 -14.95 -11.11
CA THR A 4 -6.11 -14.89 -9.65
C THR A 4 -6.23 -13.42 -9.29
N ASN A 5 -7.47 -12.94 -9.15
CA ASN A 5 -7.74 -11.57 -8.73
C ASN A 5 -7.99 -11.58 -7.22
N ASN A 6 -7.13 -10.90 -6.46
CA ASN A 6 -7.36 -10.68 -5.02
C ASN A 6 -7.75 -9.23 -4.79
N ARG A 7 -8.72 -9.02 -3.91
CA ARG A 7 -9.16 -7.70 -3.47
C ARG A 7 -9.15 -7.68 -1.95
N PHE A 8 -8.40 -6.77 -1.37
CA PHE A 8 -8.31 -6.54 0.06
C PHE A 8 -8.87 -5.16 0.37
N THR A 9 -9.58 -5.03 1.50
CA THR A 9 -10.19 -3.77 1.89
C THR A 9 -10.02 -3.55 3.38
N ALA A 10 -9.60 -2.35 3.75
CA ALA A 10 -9.56 -1.86 5.12
C ALA A 10 -10.37 -0.58 5.21
N HIS A 11 -11.29 -0.54 6.17
CA HIS A 11 -12.08 0.63 6.48
C HIS A 11 -11.40 1.42 7.60
N PHE A 12 -11.37 2.74 7.49
CA PHE A 12 -10.84 3.64 8.51
C PHE A 12 -11.86 4.73 8.81
N GLU A 13 -11.98 5.09 10.09
CA GLU A 13 -12.90 6.13 10.56
C GLU A 13 -12.10 7.19 11.31
N ASN A 14 -12.05 8.42 10.76
CA ASN A 14 -11.32 9.57 11.31
C ASN A 14 -9.92 9.20 11.83
N ALA A 15 -9.12 8.59 10.97
CA ALA A 15 -7.77 8.13 11.29
C ALA A 15 -6.74 8.83 10.41
N ASP A 16 -5.55 9.07 10.96
CA ASP A 16 -4.38 9.29 10.14
C ASP A 16 -3.90 7.92 9.64
N ILE A 17 -3.80 7.76 8.33
CA ILE A 17 -3.32 6.52 7.71
C ILE A 17 -1.95 6.73 7.10
N ILE A 18 -1.14 5.68 7.08
CA ILE A 18 0.19 5.69 6.47
C ILE A 18 0.33 4.56 5.47
N PHE A 19 0.86 4.89 4.29
CA PHE A 19 1.39 3.94 3.31
C PHE A 19 2.90 3.87 3.46
N VAL A 20 3.45 2.69 3.73
CA VAL A 20 4.89 2.53 3.97
C VAL A 20 5.33 1.09 3.74
N ASP A 21 6.61 0.91 3.44
CA ASP A 21 7.22 -0.41 3.54
C ASP A 21 7.31 -0.83 5.02
N PRO A 22 6.71 -1.98 5.41
CA PRO A 22 6.71 -2.44 6.79
C PRO A 22 8.11 -2.61 7.40
N CYS A 23 9.18 -2.77 6.62
CA CYS A 23 10.54 -2.88 7.14
C CYS A 23 11.01 -1.63 7.92
N TYR A 24 10.42 -0.46 7.65
CA TYR A 24 10.70 0.78 8.39
C TYR A 24 9.95 0.87 9.73
N ILE A 25 8.82 0.17 9.87
CA ILE A 25 8.04 0.16 11.12
C ILE A 25 8.63 -0.82 12.14
N VAL A 26 9.14 -1.95 11.63
CA VAL A 26 9.59 -3.07 12.45
C VAL A 26 10.80 -2.66 13.31
N LYS A 27 10.78 -3.03 14.58
CA LYS A 27 11.85 -2.67 15.53
C LYS A 27 13.15 -3.40 15.22
N ASP A 28 14.26 -2.77 15.55
CA ASP A 28 15.60 -3.36 15.44
C ASP A 28 15.67 -4.76 16.07
N GLY A 29 16.01 -5.76 15.25
CA GLY A 29 16.16 -7.15 15.66
C GLY A 29 14.98 -8.07 15.33
N ASP A 30 13.85 -7.52 14.88
CA ASP A 30 12.73 -8.29 14.32
C ASP A 30 12.92 -8.50 12.80
N ILE A 31 12.38 -9.61 12.27
CA ILE A 31 12.47 -9.92 10.83
C ILE A 31 11.18 -9.43 10.16
N TRP A 32 11.30 -8.47 9.23
CA TRP A 32 10.16 -7.88 8.52
C TRP A 32 9.31 -8.92 7.76
N GLU A 33 9.94 -10.00 7.27
CA GLU A 33 9.25 -11.13 6.60
C GLU A 33 8.17 -11.77 7.48
N THR A 34 8.26 -11.64 8.80
CA THR A 34 7.26 -12.21 9.73
C THR A 34 5.97 -11.40 9.85
N TYR A 35 5.89 -10.24 9.20
CA TYR A 35 4.78 -9.29 9.28
C TYR A 35 3.95 -9.20 8.00
N CYS A 36 4.54 -9.54 6.85
CA CYS A 36 3.85 -9.55 5.56
C CYS A 36 4.28 -10.82 4.80
N GLU A 37 3.68 -11.95 5.17
CA GLU A 37 3.98 -13.26 4.55
C GLU A 37 3.05 -13.52 3.35
N ASP A 38 3.66 -13.67 2.17
CA ASP A 38 3.04 -14.00 0.87
C ASP A 38 1.93 -13.02 0.44
N PHE A 39 1.43 -13.18 -0.79
CA PHE A 39 0.26 -12.46 -1.37
C PHE A 39 -1.06 -12.59 -0.56
N SER A 40 -1.02 -13.16 0.65
CA SER A 40 -2.11 -13.17 1.62
C SER A 40 -2.03 -11.94 2.51
N ALA A 41 -2.78 -10.90 2.17
CA ALA A 41 -2.77 -9.69 2.98
C ALA A 41 -3.18 -9.95 4.44
N ASN A 42 -2.69 -9.11 5.35
CA ASN A 42 -3.15 -8.96 6.74
C ASN A 42 -2.75 -10.08 7.71
N LYS A 43 -1.90 -11.01 7.29
CA LYS A 43 -1.28 -11.93 8.25
C LYS A 43 -0.34 -11.13 9.14
N ASN A 44 -0.55 -11.17 10.45
CA ASN A 44 0.33 -10.58 11.47
C ASN A 44 0.21 -9.06 11.69
N LEU A 45 -0.89 -8.39 11.28
CA LEU A 45 -1.16 -7.00 11.69
C LEU A 45 -1.14 -6.82 13.22
N ASP A 46 -1.58 -7.85 13.95
CA ASP A 46 -1.54 -7.90 15.41
C ASP A 46 -0.11 -7.84 15.97
N LYS A 47 0.89 -8.38 15.24
CA LYS A 47 2.29 -8.26 15.64
C LYS A 47 2.84 -6.84 15.43
N LEU A 48 2.29 -6.09 14.47
CA LEU A 48 2.55 -4.64 14.32
C LEU A 48 1.70 -3.79 15.28
N GLY A 49 0.96 -4.41 16.20
CA GLY A 49 0.05 -3.70 17.12
C GLY A 49 -1.15 -3.05 16.42
N CYS A 50 -1.41 -3.38 15.16
CA CYS A 50 -2.46 -2.78 14.35
C CYS A 50 -3.72 -3.65 14.38
N SER A 51 -4.86 -3.03 14.65
CA SER A 51 -6.16 -3.72 14.68
C SER A 51 -6.83 -3.80 13.30
N GLN A 52 -6.40 -2.93 12.39
CA GLN A 52 -6.91 -2.77 11.04
C GLN A 52 -5.80 -2.33 10.08
N GLY A 53 -6.01 -2.59 8.79
CA GLY A 53 -5.12 -2.15 7.74
C GLY A 53 -4.94 -3.21 6.66
N ILE A 54 -4.03 -2.91 5.74
CA ILE A 54 -3.57 -3.82 4.71
C ILE A 54 -2.06 -3.94 4.82
N CYS A 55 -1.51 -5.16 4.85
CA CYS A 55 -0.11 -5.36 4.45
C CYS A 55 -0.05 -6.44 3.40
N LEU A 56 0.61 -6.15 2.28
CA LEU A 56 0.63 -7.02 1.11
C LEU A 56 2.04 -7.09 0.51
N HIS A 57 2.45 -8.30 0.15
CA HIS A 57 3.57 -8.51 -0.76
C HIS A 57 3.15 -8.17 -2.19
N VAL A 58 3.81 -7.17 -2.79
CA VAL A 58 3.45 -6.63 -4.12
C VAL A 58 4.37 -7.11 -5.25
N GLY A 59 5.47 -7.79 -4.91
CA GLY A 59 6.43 -8.30 -5.90
C GLY A 59 7.28 -7.21 -6.54
N ASP A 60 7.83 -7.49 -7.72
CA ASP A 60 8.77 -6.60 -8.42
C ASP A 60 8.07 -5.49 -9.23
N VAL A 61 6.76 -5.61 -9.45
CA VAL A 61 5.96 -4.63 -10.18
C VAL A 61 4.90 -4.08 -9.24
N TYR A 62 5.15 -2.89 -8.74
CA TYR A 62 4.32 -2.22 -7.75
C TYR A 62 4.08 -0.76 -8.16
N PRO A 63 3.01 -0.12 -7.67
CA PRO A 63 2.75 1.29 -7.97
C PRO A 63 3.79 2.20 -7.33
N GLU A 64 4.18 3.26 -8.02
CA GLU A 64 5.25 4.17 -7.58
C GLU A 64 4.74 5.34 -6.76
N VAL A 65 3.50 5.77 -6.96
CA VAL A 65 2.94 6.95 -6.28
C VAL A 65 1.47 6.76 -5.94
N LEU A 66 1.00 7.54 -4.97
CA LEU A 66 -0.42 7.85 -4.81
C LEU A 66 -0.71 9.25 -5.33
N ALA A 67 -1.82 9.40 -6.04
CA ALA A 67 -2.32 10.69 -6.51
C ALA A 67 -3.73 10.94 -5.96
N ASP A 68 -4.05 12.20 -5.65
CA ASP A 68 -5.42 12.61 -5.33
C ASP A 68 -6.31 12.43 -6.55
N GLU A 69 -7.45 11.76 -6.38
CA GLU A 69 -8.34 11.42 -7.50
C GLU A 69 -9.02 12.66 -8.12
N ASN A 70 -9.22 13.72 -7.34
CA ASN A 70 -9.90 14.92 -7.83
C ASN A 70 -8.94 15.91 -8.50
N THR A 71 -7.69 15.99 -8.02
CA THR A 71 -6.74 17.01 -8.47
C THR A 71 -5.63 16.47 -9.35
N GLU A 72 -5.44 15.14 -9.38
CA GLU A 72 -4.29 14.46 -10.00
C GLU A 72 -2.93 14.87 -9.39
N GLU A 73 -2.94 15.56 -8.24
CA GLU A 73 -1.70 15.92 -7.53
C GLU A 73 -1.12 14.69 -6.83
N ILE A 74 0.20 14.50 -6.96
CA ILE A 74 0.92 13.43 -6.27
C ILE A 74 0.88 13.69 -4.75
N LEU A 75 0.36 12.73 -4.01
CA LEU A 75 0.32 12.72 -2.54
C LEU A 75 1.64 12.24 -1.94
N GLY A 76 2.36 11.38 -2.65
CA GLY A 76 3.69 10.92 -2.28
C GLY A 76 4.14 9.71 -3.08
N GLU A 77 5.41 9.34 -2.88
CA GLU A 77 6.04 8.16 -3.47
C GLU A 77 5.89 6.95 -2.55
N ILE A 78 5.63 5.81 -3.16
CA ILE A 78 5.51 4.51 -2.50
C ILE A 78 6.90 3.89 -2.43
N CYS A 79 7.37 3.63 -1.22
CA CYS A 79 8.53 2.81 -0.97
C CYS A 79 8.11 1.35 -0.72
N SER A 80 8.85 0.40 -1.31
CA SER A 80 8.62 -1.05 -1.20
C SER A 80 9.95 -1.81 -1.28
N ASP A 81 10.95 -1.39 -0.51
CA ASP A 81 12.30 -1.99 -0.44
C ASP A 81 12.33 -3.49 -0.08
N SER A 82 11.30 -3.97 0.61
CA SER A 82 11.08 -5.35 1.01
C SER A 82 10.08 -6.09 0.12
N ASN A 83 9.70 -5.47 -1.02
CA ASN A 83 8.62 -5.91 -1.91
C ASN A 83 7.25 -5.97 -1.19
N ASN A 84 7.04 -5.14 -0.16
CA ASN A 84 5.78 -5.04 0.57
C ASN A 84 5.30 -3.60 0.67
N ILE A 85 3.97 -3.45 0.68
CA ILE A 85 3.32 -2.18 0.98
C ILE A 85 2.31 -2.42 2.11
N ALA A 86 2.35 -1.56 3.13
CA ALA A 86 1.38 -1.54 4.20
C ALA A 86 0.58 -0.23 4.18
N CYS A 87 -0.74 -0.31 4.38
CA CYS A 87 -1.62 0.80 4.71
C CYS A 87 -2.19 0.59 6.12
N LEU A 88 -1.78 1.41 7.08
CA LEU A 88 -2.04 1.19 8.51
C LEU A 88 -2.54 2.46 9.20
N ASN A 89 -3.15 2.30 10.38
CA ASN A 89 -3.45 3.42 11.26
C ASN A 89 -2.15 3.94 11.89
N LEU A 90 -1.84 5.21 11.69
CA LEU A 90 -0.58 5.80 12.12
C LEU A 90 -0.45 5.85 13.65
N ASP A 91 -1.52 6.09 14.38
CA ASP A 91 -1.48 6.11 15.85
C ASP A 91 -1.14 4.72 16.42
N GLU A 92 -1.65 3.65 15.80
CA GLU A 92 -1.32 2.27 16.18
C GLU A 92 0.15 1.94 15.86
N VAL A 93 0.63 2.36 14.69
CA VAL A 93 2.05 2.22 14.29
C VAL A 93 2.98 2.92 15.29
N LEU A 94 2.67 4.16 15.66
CA LEU A 94 3.48 4.93 16.62
C LEU A 94 3.34 4.40 18.05
N ALA A 95 2.20 3.83 18.43
CA ALA A 95 2.06 3.14 19.70
C ALA A 95 2.91 1.86 19.76
N TYR A 96 3.02 1.14 18.64
CA TYR A 96 3.87 -0.02 18.50
C TYR A 96 5.36 0.36 18.53
N ASN A 97 5.79 1.25 17.63
CA ASN A 97 7.16 1.75 17.51
C ASN A 97 7.20 3.29 17.51
N PRO A 98 7.34 3.93 18.69
CA PRO A 98 7.38 5.40 18.78
C PRO A 98 8.56 6.03 18.05
N ASP A 99 9.67 5.32 17.90
CA ASP A 99 10.90 5.83 17.26
C ASP A 99 10.69 6.04 15.75
N PHE A 100 9.74 5.33 15.14
CA PHE A 100 9.34 5.53 13.74
C PHE A 100 8.79 6.95 13.47
N ALA A 101 8.43 7.72 14.50
CA ALA A 101 8.09 9.14 14.34
C ALA A 101 9.21 9.96 13.68
N ASP A 102 10.47 9.55 13.85
CA ASP A 102 11.64 10.19 13.23
C ASP A 102 11.82 9.79 11.75
N ASP A 103 11.12 8.75 11.28
CA ASP A 103 11.20 8.17 9.93
C ASP A 103 9.87 8.26 9.16
N LEU A 104 8.96 9.17 9.55
CA LEU A 104 7.67 9.34 8.86
C LEU A 104 7.79 9.71 7.38
N ASP A 105 8.91 10.33 7.00
CA ASP A 105 9.20 10.70 5.60
C ASP A 105 9.49 9.48 4.72
N SER A 106 9.65 8.28 5.30
CA SER A 106 9.79 7.01 4.57
C SER A 106 8.44 6.48 4.02
N GLY A 107 7.32 7.18 4.29
CA GLY A 107 5.99 6.79 3.84
C GLY A 107 5.10 7.98 3.47
N ILE A 108 3.89 7.67 2.98
CA ILE A 108 2.87 8.65 2.62
C ILE A 108 1.84 8.70 3.74
N VAL A 109 1.65 9.87 4.36
CA VAL A 109 0.65 10.06 5.42
C VAL A 109 -0.57 10.82 4.88
N ILE A 110 -1.74 10.20 4.97
CA ILE A 110 -3.03 10.83 4.67
C ILE A 110 -3.76 11.11 5.98
N ARG A 111 -3.97 12.39 6.27
CA ARG A 111 -4.52 12.85 7.55
C ARG A 111 -6.04 12.88 7.56
N ASN A 112 -6.64 12.57 8.71
CA ASN A 112 -8.09 12.61 8.93
C ASN A 112 -8.88 11.83 7.85
N PHE A 113 -8.38 10.68 7.44
CA PHE A 113 -9.03 9.83 6.47
C PHE A 113 -10.25 9.13 7.09
N THR A 114 -11.36 9.15 6.36
CA THR A 114 -12.57 8.38 6.64
C THR A 114 -13.03 7.76 5.35
N GLY A 115 -13.05 6.43 5.27
CA GLY A 115 -13.30 5.73 4.04
C GLY A 115 -12.69 4.33 3.97
N ASP A 116 -12.70 3.78 2.77
CA ASP A 116 -12.14 2.47 2.45
C ASP A 116 -10.83 2.63 1.68
N VAL A 117 -9.82 1.87 2.07
CA VAL A 117 -8.62 1.64 1.27
C VAL A 117 -8.69 0.23 0.71
N ILE A 118 -8.48 0.11 -0.60
CA ILE A 118 -8.59 -1.13 -1.35
C ILE A 118 -7.26 -1.42 -2.03
N PHE A 119 -6.74 -2.63 -1.84
CA PHE A 119 -5.61 -3.16 -2.61
C PHE A 119 -6.17 -4.23 -3.53
N GLU A 120 -5.95 -4.09 -4.82
CA GLU A 120 -6.35 -5.08 -5.81
C GLU A 120 -5.14 -5.63 -6.53
N THR A 121 -4.99 -6.95 -6.54
CA THR A 121 -3.92 -7.62 -7.28
C THR A 121 -4.50 -8.41 -8.43
N ALA A 122 -3.91 -8.26 -9.61
CA ALA A 122 -4.21 -9.08 -10.77
C ALA A 122 -2.92 -9.64 -11.37
N GLU A 123 -3.03 -10.74 -12.11
CA GLU A 123 -1.93 -11.23 -12.95
C GLU A 123 -1.97 -10.51 -14.30
N THR A 124 -0.85 -9.93 -14.72
CA THR A 124 -0.67 -9.33 -16.04
C THR A 124 0.51 -9.95 -16.77
N SER A 125 0.46 -9.99 -18.10
CA SER A 125 1.59 -10.45 -18.92
C SER A 125 2.52 -9.28 -19.24
N TYR A 126 3.76 -9.34 -18.77
CA TYR A 126 4.80 -8.35 -19.04
C TYR A 126 6.05 -9.07 -19.56
N TYR A 127 6.56 -8.70 -20.74
CA TYR A 127 7.70 -9.35 -21.42
C TYR A 127 7.67 -10.90 -21.42
N ASP A 128 6.53 -11.50 -21.78
CA ASP A 128 6.29 -12.96 -21.78
C ASP A 128 6.33 -13.64 -20.40
N GLU A 129 6.41 -12.87 -19.30
CA GLU A 129 6.25 -13.33 -17.92
C GLU A 129 4.88 -12.92 -17.36
N VAL A 130 4.35 -13.70 -16.42
CA VAL A 130 3.12 -13.35 -15.69
C VAL A 130 3.54 -12.76 -14.35
N LEU A 131 3.31 -11.47 -14.17
CA LEU A 131 3.66 -10.73 -12.96
C LEU A 131 2.39 -10.23 -12.26
N PRO A 132 2.37 -10.22 -10.92
CA PRO A 132 1.30 -9.55 -10.19
C PRO A 132 1.43 -8.04 -10.42
N ILE A 133 0.30 -7.39 -10.64
CA ILE A 133 0.15 -5.93 -10.61
C ILE A 133 -0.78 -5.57 -9.47
N THR A 134 -0.42 -4.55 -8.69
CA THR A 134 -1.22 -4.09 -7.55
C THR A 134 -1.72 -2.67 -7.79
N SER A 135 -3.04 -2.47 -7.74
CA SER A 135 -3.68 -1.16 -7.65
C SER A 135 -4.05 -0.85 -6.20
N ILE A 136 -3.87 0.41 -5.81
CA ILE A 136 -4.29 0.96 -4.52
C ILE A 136 -5.34 2.04 -4.78
N ILE A 137 -6.50 1.93 -4.13
CA ILE A 137 -7.63 2.84 -4.31
C ILE A 137 -8.11 3.29 -2.93
N GLY A 138 -8.25 4.60 -2.74
CA GLY A 138 -8.83 5.21 -1.56
C GLY A 138 -10.17 5.86 -1.88
N ILE A 139 -11.24 5.40 -1.24
CA ILE A 139 -12.59 5.97 -1.38
C ILE A 139 -12.95 6.62 -0.06
N GLY A 140 -13.12 7.94 -0.01
CA GLY A 140 -13.40 8.61 1.27
C GLY A 140 -13.22 10.12 1.26
N SER A 141 -12.88 10.65 2.44
CA SER A 141 -12.67 12.10 2.68
C SER A 141 -11.55 12.70 1.81
N THR A 142 -10.50 11.93 1.54
CA THR A 142 -9.46 12.23 0.57
C THR A 142 -9.39 11.03 -0.38
N PRO A 143 -10.06 11.08 -1.54
CA PRO A 143 -10.00 9.97 -2.50
C PRO A 143 -8.66 9.99 -3.25
N PHE A 144 -8.11 8.81 -3.49
CA PHE A 144 -6.79 8.67 -4.12
C PHE A 144 -6.69 7.36 -4.90
N HIS A 145 -5.72 7.29 -5.80
CA HIS A 145 -5.41 6.07 -6.52
C HIS A 145 -3.91 5.97 -6.78
N SER A 146 -3.43 4.75 -6.98
CA SER A 146 -2.04 4.48 -7.34
C SER A 146 -1.75 4.74 -8.82
N ALA A 147 -0.52 5.16 -9.10
CA ALA A 147 -0.02 5.34 -10.46
C ALA A 147 1.45 4.88 -10.57
N PHE A 148 1.92 4.74 -11.81
CA PHE A 148 3.31 4.42 -12.16
C PHE A 148 3.84 5.43 -13.18
N PHE A 149 5.15 5.57 -13.28
CA PHE A 149 5.78 6.35 -14.33
C PHE A 149 6.21 5.42 -15.47
N ASP A 150 6.04 5.84 -16.72
CA ASP A 150 6.70 5.15 -17.84
C ASP A 150 8.17 5.58 -17.99
N ASP A 151 8.88 4.92 -18.90
CA ASP A 151 10.29 5.23 -19.22
C ASP A 151 10.52 6.68 -19.67
N ASP A 152 9.45 7.38 -20.10
CA ASP A 152 9.45 8.77 -20.54
C ASP A 152 8.96 9.73 -19.42
N GLU A 153 8.89 9.26 -18.17
CA GLU A 153 8.42 9.97 -16.97
C GLU A 153 6.97 10.47 -17.04
N ASN A 154 6.14 9.88 -17.91
CA ASN A 154 4.71 10.18 -17.92
C ASN A 154 4.01 9.37 -16.83
N LEU A 155 3.14 10.05 -16.08
CA LEU A 155 2.30 9.40 -15.08
C LEU A 155 1.19 8.62 -15.77
N HIS A 156 1.13 7.32 -15.50
CA HIS A 156 0.05 6.45 -15.92
C HIS A 156 -0.70 5.96 -14.70
N PHE A 157 -1.99 6.27 -14.68
CA PHE A 157 -2.90 5.64 -13.76
C PHE A 157 -3.03 4.18 -14.17
N GLN A 158 -2.81 3.25 -13.22
CA GLN A 158 -3.10 1.85 -13.52
C GLN A 158 -4.55 1.79 -14.01
N PRO A 159 -4.81 1.19 -15.18
CA PRO A 159 -6.18 0.93 -15.54
C PRO A 159 -6.76 0.14 -14.37
N ASP A 160 -7.96 0.50 -13.93
CA ASP A 160 -8.82 -0.40 -13.16
C ASP A 160 -8.61 -1.77 -13.80
N CYS A 161 -7.95 -2.70 -13.10
CA CYS A 161 -7.55 -3.99 -13.68
C CYS A 161 -8.78 -4.86 -14.04
N PHE A 162 -9.98 -4.26 -13.99
CA PHE A 162 -11.31 -4.83 -13.90
C PHE A 162 -12.37 -4.00 -14.64
N THR A 163 -12.03 -3.11 -15.59
CA THR A 163 -13.06 -2.67 -16.55
C THR A 163 -13.34 -3.80 -17.54
N ASP A 164 -14.48 -4.49 -17.33
CA ASP A 164 -15.09 -5.43 -18.28
C ASP A 164 -15.21 -4.88 -19.71
#